data_AF-A0A402DPM4-F1
#
_entry.id   AF-A0A402DPM4-F1
#
_cell.length_a   1.000
_cell.length_b   1.000
_cell.length_c   1.000
_cell.angle_alpha   90.00
_cell.angle_beta   90.00
_cell.angle_gamma   90.00
#
_symmetry.space_group_name_H-M   'P 1'
#
loop_
_entity.id
_entity.type
_entity.pdbx_description
1 polymer ?
#
loop_
_entity_poly.entity_id
_entity_poly.type
_entity_poly.pdbx_seq_one_letter_code
_entity_poly.pdbx_strand_id
1 'polypeptide(L)'
;MRATRPARLTIIAAAAVLALGACGAPGSGGGEADPTSSGTSGKATCDPVAGEQLVVLEDDGGLQNADNIIPAVNAAVAQQSPAVVELLDTVSASLDTPKLIDLNKAVDIDRRTSSEVAKEYVETEGLAATEQSGAGTSLVVGAANFSESVTLAEIYGEVLRSAGYQVEVRTIGNRDTYLPALVDGTLSTVPEYAATLADFLNARVNGPDAPSVSTDDVDETVAALTPLAEESGLAVGQPSAAQDQNAFAVTQAFADEHGVATLTELAEACGGLVLAGPPECPERPFCQPGLEETYGLEIGEFKSYDFGLIGAAVRQGDAAIGLVLSSDGSLATD
;
A
#
# COMPACT_ATOMS: atom_id res chain seq x y z
N MET A 1 42.88 7.71 -46.62
CA MET A 1 43.00 9.19 -46.45
C MET A 1 42.01 9.57 -45.36
N ARG A 2 42.32 10.18 -44.20
CA ARG A 2 43.51 10.72 -43.56
C ARG A 2 43.40 10.33 -42.07
N ALA A 3 44.50 9.92 -41.47
CA ALA A 3 44.66 9.70 -40.04
C ALA A 3 45.11 10.99 -39.36
N THR A 4 44.80 11.18 -38.06
CA THR A 4 45.73 11.79 -37.08
C THR A 4 45.26 11.62 -35.64
N ARG A 5 46.26 11.54 -34.77
CA ARG A 5 46.37 11.05 -33.38
C ARG A 5 46.01 12.09 -32.28
N PRO A 6 45.94 11.65 -31.00
CA PRO A 6 45.69 12.51 -29.84
C PRO A 6 46.98 13.18 -29.28
N ALA A 7 46.83 14.25 -28.51
CA ALA A 7 47.92 14.90 -27.77
C ALA A 7 47.57 15.06 -26.28
N ARG A 8 48.60 14.87 -25.45
CA ARG A 8 48.62 14.81 -23.99
C ARG A 8 49.00 16.15 -23.33
N LEU A 9 48.56 16.30 -22.08
CA LEU A 9 49.16 16.99 -20.91
C LEU A 9 49.50 18.49 -21.01
N THR A 10 49.18 19.26 -19.95
CA THR A 10 50.17 19.80 -18.98
C THR A 10 49.45 20.36 -17.74
N ILE A 11 49.94 20.01 -16.55
CA ILE A 11 49.59 20.56 -15.22
C ILE A 11 50.50 21.77 -14.96
N ILE A 12 49.96 22.90 -14.47
CA ILE A 12 50.76 23.92 -13.77
C ILE A 12 50.00 24.37 -12.52
N ALA A 13 50.63 24.14 -11.36
CA ALA A 13 50.27 24.72 -10.09
C ALA A 13 50.94 26.10 -9.93
N ALA A 14 50.26 27.05 -9.28
CA ALA A 14 50.89 28.25 -8.73
C ALA A 14 50.20 28.64 -7.43
N ALA A 15 50.92 28.46 -6.32
CA ALA A 15 50.64 29.04 -5.03
C ALA A 15 51.33 30.42 -4.94
N ALA A 16 50.67 31.41 -4.35
CA ALA A 16 51.32 32.63 -3.87
C ALA A 16 50.64 33.09 -2.58
N VAL A 17 51.41 33.03 -1.49
CA VAL A 17 51.15 33.61 -0.18
C VAL A 17 51.90 34.93 -0.12
N LEU A 18 51.30 36.00 0.42
CA LEU A 18 52.00 37.03 1.19
C LEU A 18 51.04 37.90 2.03
N ALA A 19 51.43 38.02 3.29
CA ALA A 19 50.88 38.77 4.43
C ALA A 19 50.96 40.31 4.23
N LEU A 20 50.51 41.26 5.08
CA LEU A 20 50.30 41.34 6.53
C LEU A 20 49.59 42.71 6.82
N GLY A 21 48.69 42.75 7.81
CA GLY A 21 48.63 43.79 8.86
C GLY A 21 48.02 45.18 8.61
N ALA A 22 46.93 45.49 9.32
CA ALA A 22 46.79 46.75 10.07
C ALA A 22 45.73 46.62 11.19
N CYS A 23 46.10 47.05 12.40
CA CYS A 23 45.31 47.04 13.62
C CYS A 23 44.29 48.19 13.70
N GLY A 24 43.17 47.95 14.39
CA GLY A 24 42.28 48.96 14.97
C GLY A 24 41.46 48.35 16.11
N ALA A 25 41.58 48.88 17.32
CA ALA A 25 41.00 48.37 18.57
C ALA A 25 39.66 49.07 18.93
N PRO A 26 39.08 48.88 20.14
CA PRO A 26 37.90 48.04 20.40
C PRO A 26 36.62 48.85 20.68
N GLY A 27 35.46 48.27 20.37
CA GLY A 27 34.15 48.78 20.77
C GLY A 27 33.40 47.71 21.55
N SER A 28 33.40 47.85 22.87
CA SER A 28 32.64 47.01 23.81
C SER A 28 31.18 47.42 23.78
N GLY A 29 30.30 46.52 23.33
CA GLY A 29 28.85 46.62 23.46
C GLY A 29 28.32 45.26 23.86
N GLY A 30 28.13 45.07 25.18
CA GLY A 30 27.50 43.88 25.74
C GLY A 30 26.01 43.89 25.39
N GLY A 31 25.61 42.89 24.62
CA GLY A 31 24.23 42.43 24.53
C GLY A 31 24.31 40.92 24.52
N GLU A 32 23.99 40.30 25.66
CA GLU A 32 23.61 38.89 25.72
C GLU A 32 22.46 38.71 24.74
N ALA A 33 22.77 38.17 23.57
CA ALA A 33 21.79 37.50 22.74
C ALA A 33 21.74 36.07 23.25
N ASP A 34 20.67 35.74 23.97
CA ASP A 34 20.25 34.35 24.14
C ASP A 34 20.33 33.67 22.77
N PRO A 35 21.01 32.52 22.63
CA PRO A 35 20.80 31.71 21.46
C PRO A 35 19.36 31.24 21.55
N THR A 36 18.50 31.81 20.70
CA THR A 36 17.22 31.22 20.36
C THR A 36 17.50 29.81 19.89
N SER A 37 17.27 28.85 20.79
CA SER A 37 17.15 27.45 20.45
C SER A 37 15.96 27.35 19.51
N SER A 38 16.22 27.24 18.21
CA SER A 38 15.35 26.50 17.32
C SER A 38 15.17 25.13 17.96
N GLY A 39 13.99 24.88 18.52
CA GLY A 39 13.68 23.67 19.25
C GLY A 39 13.90 22.46 18.36
N THR A 40 15.05 21.82 18.51
CA THR A 40 15.18 20.39 18.26
C THR A 40 14.27 19.77 19.30
N SER A 41 13.25 19.03 18.86
CA SER A 41 12.50 18.21 19.80
C SER A 41 13.55 17.34 20.54
N GLY A 42 13.52 17.35 21.87
CA GLY A 42 14.48 16.60 22.69
C GLY A 42 14.25 15.08 22.63
N LYS A 43 13.71 14.57 21.52
CA LYS A 43 13.38 13.16 21.32
C LYS A 43 14.66 12.37 21.14
N ALA A 44 14.65 11.14 21.65
CA ALA A 44 15.77 10.23 21.46
C ALA A 44 15.87 9.87 19.97
N THR A 45 17.09 9.81 19.44
CA THR A 45 17.29 9.15 18.15
C THR A 45 17.02 7.66 18.31
N CYS A 46 16.16 7.12 17.45
CA CYS A 46 15.87 5.68 17.42
C CYS A 46 16.63 5.06 16.25
N ASP A 47 17.74 4.40 16.59
CA ASP A 47 18.54 3.67 15.61
C ASP A 47 17.75 2.44 15.10
N PRO A 48 17.92 2.04 13.83
CA PRO A 48 17.31 0.80 13.32
C PRO A 48 17.69 -0.43 14.16
N VAL A 49 16.70 -1.28 14.44
CA VAL A 49 16.90 -2.56 15.15
C VAL A 49 16.57 -3.70 14.20
N ALA A 50 17.57 -4.55 13.90
CA ALA A 50 17.38 -5.73 13.06
C ALA A 50 16.51 -6.79 13.77
N GLY A 51 15.73 -7.54 12.99
CA GLY A 51 14.81 -8.56 13.50
C GLY A 51 14.13 -9.31 12.36
N GLU A 52 13.76 -10.57 12.59
CA GLU A 52 13.16 -11.41 11.54
C GLU A 52 11.68 -11.09 11.30
N GLN A 53 10.96 -10.67 12.34
CA GLN A 53 9.53 -10.35 12.29
C GLN A 53 9.33 -8.85 12.06
N LEU A 54 8.48 -8.52 11.10
CA LEU A 54 7.95 -7.17 10.92
C LEU A 54 6.60 -7.03 11.62
N VAL A 55 6.31 -5.82 12.08
CA VAL A 55 4.99 -5.41 12.53
C VAL A 55 4.61 -4.10 11.88
N VAL A 56 3.38 -4.03 11.39
CA VAL A 56 2.78 -2.79 10.90
C VAL A 56 2.34 -1.98 12.12
N LEU A 57 2.71 -0.70 12.13
CA LEU A 57 2.20 0.25 13.11
C LEU A 57 0.80 0.72 12.71
N GLU A 58 -0.09 0.85 13.69
CA GLU A 58 -1.43 1.38 13.48
C GLU A 58 -1.36 2.83 12.96
N ASP A 59 -2.08 3.09 11.87
CA ASP A 59 -2.24 4.41 11.24
C ASP A 59 -3.32 5.22 11.98
N ASP A 60 -3.07 5.56 13.24
CA ASP A 60 -4.04 6.12 14.18
C ASP A 60 -4.48 7.58 13.90
N GLY A 61 -3.90 8.20 12.88
CA GLY A 61 -4.23 9.51 12.33
C GLY A 61 -4.80 9.48 10.91
N GLY A 62 -5.07 8.29 10.34
CA GLY A 62 -5.78 8.15 9.07
C GLY A 62 -5.02 8.71 7.87
N LEU A 63 -3.71 8.43 7.76
CA LEU A 63 -2.91 8.91 6.63
C LEU A 63 -3.27 8.16 5.34
N GLN A 64 -3.60 6.88 5.43
CA GLN A 64 -3.88 6.01 4.29
C GLN A 64 -5.37 5.86 4.10
N ASN A 65 -5.82 5.94 2.85
CA ASN A 65 -7.22 5.71 2.52
C ASN A 65 -7.57 4.22 2.67
N ALA A 66 -8.83 3.94 3.03
CA ALA A 66 -9.37 2.61 3.28
C ALA A 66 -9.49 1.78 1.98
N ASP A 67 -8.45 1.02 1.66
CA ASP A 67 -8.41 0.11 0.50
C ASP A 67 -8.87 -1.31 0.89
N ASN A 68 -10.10 -1.38 1.42
CA ASN A 68 -10.74 -2.66 1.75
C ASN A 68 -11.08 -3.46 0.49
N ILE A 69 -10.94 -4.79 0.56
CA ILE A 69 -11.35 -5.67 -0.53
C ILE A 69 -12.86 -5.62 -0.69
N ILE A 70 -13.35 -5.37 -1.90
CA ILE A 70 -14.77 -5.24 -2.23
C ILE A 70 -15.08 -5.91 -3.58
N PRO A 71 -16.17 -6.69 -3.71
CA PRO A 71 -16.54 -7.25 -5.00
C PRO A 71 -17.14 -6.16 -5.90
N ALA A 72 -16.55 -5.96 -7.07
CA ALA A 72 -17.17 -5.20 -8.15
C ALA A 72 -17.83 -6.17 -9.15
N VAL A 73 -19.10 -5.95 -9.46
CA VAL A 73 -19.91 -6.82 -10.32
C VAL A 73 -20.50 -6.00 -11.46
N ASN A 74 -20.57 -6.56 -12.66
CA ASN A 74 -21.29 -5.94 -13.75
C ASN A 74 -22.77 -5.72 -13.36
N ALA A 75 -23.32 -4.52 -13.56
CA ALA A 75 -24.67 -4.19 -13.09
C ALA A 75 -25.76 -5.09 -13.69
N ALA A 76 -25.63 -5.51 -14.96
CA ALA A 76 -26.61 -6.41 -15.58
C ALA A 76 -26.53 -7.82 -14.99
N VAL A 77 -25.33 -8.30 -14.63
CA VAL A 77 -25.15 -9.57 -13.91
C VAL A 77 -25.76 -9.49 -12.53
N ALA A 78 -25.47 -8.42 -11.77
CA ALA A 78 -26.02 -8.21 -10.43
C ALA A 78 -27.56 -8.17 -10.43
N GLN A 79 -28.17 -7.53 -11.44
CA GLN A 79 -29.64 -7.50 -11.59
C GLN A 79 -30.25 -8.85 -11.98
N GLN A 80 -29.59 -9.59 -12.87
CA GLN A 80 -30.09 -10.90 -13.34
C GLN A 80 -29.86 -12.02 -12.34
N SER A 81 -28.83 -11.90 -11.50
CA SER A 81 -28.44 -12.89 -10.50
C SER A 81 -28.00 -12.21 -9.21
N PRO A 82 -28.93 -11.67 -8.40
CA PRO A 82 -28.60 -11.02 -7.12
C PRO A 82 -27.79 -11.91 -6.17
N ALA A 83 -28.01 -13.23 -6.25
CA ALA A 83 -27.25 -14.22 -5.49
C ALA A 83 -25.73 -14.16 -5.75
N VAL A 84 -25.26 -13.62 -6.88
CA VAL A 84 -23.83 -13.42 -7.12
C VAL A 84 -23.25 -12.45 -6.09
N VAL A 85 -23.88 -11.29 -5.89
CA VAL A 85 -23.40 -10.30 -4.91
C VAL A 85 -23.47 -10.89 -3.50
N GLU A 86 -24.59 -11.51 -3.13
CA GLU A 86 -24.78 -12.13 -1.81
C GLU A 86 -23.71 -13.20 -1.50
N LEU A 87 -23.34 -14.01 -2.49
CA LEU A 87 -22.29 -15.02 -2.34
C LEU A 87 -20.91 -14.38 -2.15
N LEU A 88 -20.58 -13.36 -2.94
CA LEU A 88 -19.31 -12.64 -2.81
C LEU A 88 -19.21 -11.87 -1.48
N ASP A 89 -20.33 -11.35 -0.98
CA ASP A 89 -20.39 -10.71 0.33
C ASP A 89 -20.11 -11.69 1.48
N THR A 90 -20.34 -13.00 1.30
CA THR A 90 -19.90 -14.00 2.29
C THR A 90 -18.38 -14.12 2.36
N VAL A 91 -17.69 -13.97 1.22
CA VAL A 91 -16.23 -13.89 1.17
C VAL A 91 -15.78 -12.64 1.91
N SER A 92 -16.37 -11.47 1.59
CA SER A 92 -16.05 -10.21 2.28
C SER A 92 -16.21 -10.33 3.80
N ALA A 93 -17.30 -10.93 4.28
CA ALA A 93 -17.55 -11.11 5.71
C ALA A 93 -16.56 -12.05 6.40
N SER A 94 -15.93 -12.97 5.66
CA SER A 94 -14.95 -13.93 6.20
C SER A 94 -13.51 -13.42 6.19
N LEU A 95 -13.23 -12.37 5.41
CA LEU A 95 -11.87 -11.93 5.09
C LEU A 95 -11.48 -10.71 5.93
N ASP A 96 -10.39 -10.85 6.70
CA ASP A 96 -9.71 -9.79 7.44
C ASP A 96 -8.24 -9.71 7.02
N THR A 97 -7.54 -8.64 7.41
CA THR A 97 -6.15 -8.41 6.96
C THR A 97 -5.20 -9.54 7.37
N PRO A 98 -5.24 -10.10 8.60
CA PRO A 98 -4.44 -11.28 8.94
C PRO A 98 -4.67 -12.47 8.02
N LYS A 99 -5.93 -12.81 7.69
CA LYS A 99 -6.21 -13.88 6.72
C LYS A 99 -5.69 -13.54 5.33
N LEU A 100 -5.79 -12.28 4.89
CA LEU A 100 -5.25 -11.86 3.60
C LEU A 100 -3.73 -11.97 3.54
N ILE A 101 -3.03 -11.61 4.62
CA ILE A 101 -1.58 -11.82 4.78
C ILE A 101 -1.24 -13.32 4.65
N ASP A 102 -1.99 -14.20 5.31
CA ASP A 102 -1.76 -15.66 5.23
C ASP A 102 -1.97 -16.20 3.81
N LEU A 103 -3.01 -15.73 3.11
CA LEU A 103 -3.27 -16.07 1.71
C LEU A 103 -2.11 -15.63 0.81
N ASN A 104 -1.61 -14.40 1.00
CA ASN A 104 -0.49 -13.87 0.23
C ASN A 104 0.82 -14.60 0.54
N LYS A 105 1.11 -14.89 1.81
CA LYS A 105 2.25 -15.72 2.21
C LYS A 105 2.24 -17.06 1.51
N ALA A 106 1.07 -17.74 1.50
CA ALA A 106 0.93 -19.06 0.90
C ALA A 106 1.34 -19.07 -0.58
N VAL A 107 1.04 -18.00 -1.32
CA VAL A 107 1.36 -17.90 -2.74
C VAL A 107 2.76 -17.35 -2.99
N ASP A 108 3.09 -16.22 -2.38
CA ASP A 108 4.31 -15.46 -2.73
C ASP A 108 5.57 -16.02 -2.08
N ILE A 109 5.43 -16.59 -0.88
CA ILE A 109 6.54 -17.13 -0.08
C ILE A 109 6.54 -18.66 -0.17
N ASP A 110 5.41 -19.30 0.15
CA ASP A 110 5.31 -20.77 0.19
C ASP A 110 5.13 -21.40 -1.20
N ARG A 111 4.98 -20.56 -2.25
CA ARG A 111 4.94 -20.95 -3.67
C ARG A 111 3.81 -21.90 -4.03
N ARG A 112 2.70 -21.84 -3.30
CA ARG A 112 1.47 -22.55 -3.63
C ARG A 112 0.74 -21.84 -4.78
N THR A 113 -0.12 -22.55 -5.49
CA THR A 113 -0.93 -21.91 -6.54
C THR A 113 -2.15 -21.21 -5.93
N SER A 114 -2.56 -20.08 -6.51
CA SER A 114 -3.76 -19.34 -6.08
C SER A 114 -5.02 -20.21 -6.05
N SER A 115 -5.18 -21.14 -7.00
CA SER A 115 -6.33 -22.06 -7.04
C SER A 115 -6.32 -23.06 -5.88
N GLU A 116 -5.15 -23.62 -5.51
CA GLU A 116 -5.04 -24.51 -4.35
C GLU A 116 -5.32 -23.78 -3.04
N VAL A 117 -4.79 -22.57 -2.89
CA VAL A 117 -5.00 -21.71 -1.71
C VAL A 117 -6.47 -21.30 -1.58
N ALA A 118 -7.09 -20.85 -2.69
CA ALA A 118 -8.49 -20.47 -2.71
C ALA A 118 -9.42 -21.60 -2.32
N LYS A 119 -9.19 -22.81 -2.85
CA LYS A 119 -9.98 -23.99 -2.51
C LYS A 119 -9.89 -24.33 -1.02
N GLU A 120 -8.68 -24.34 -0.46
CA GLU A 120 -8.48 -24.60 0.97
C GLU A 120 -9.15 -23.53 1.85
N TYR A 121 -9.06 -22.26 1.45
CA TYR A 121 -9.71 -21.16 2.16
C TYR A 121 -11.24 -21.34 2.19
N VAL A 122 -11.86 -21.59 1.03
CA VAL A 122 -13.31 -21.84 0.94
C VAL A 122 -13.75 -23.05 1.77
N GLU A 123 -12.96 -24.11 1.79
CA GLU A 123 -13.22 -25.29 2.63
C GLU A 123 -13.08 -24.98 4.13
N THR A 124 -12.04 -24.24 4.52
CA THR A 124 -11.72 -23.90 5.92
C THR A 124 -12.72 -22.93 6.54
N GLU A 125 -13.07 -21.88 5.80
CA GLU A 125 -14.03 -20.87 6.23
C GLU A 125 -15.49 -21.32 6.04
N GLY A 126 -15.73 -22.47 5.40
CA GLY A 126 -17.07 -23.02 5.19
C GLY A 126 -17.92 -22.19 4.22
N LEU A 127 -17.29 -21.60 3.20
CA LEU A 127 -17.92 -20.66 2.26
C LEU A 127 -18.66 -21.35 1.09
N ALA A 128 -18.66 -22.68 1.06
CA ALA A 128 -19.41 -23.41 0.04
C ALA A 128 -20.93 -23.13 0.17
N ALA A 129 -21.55 -22.73 -0.94
CA ALA A 129 -22.97 -22.40 -0.98
C ALA A 129 -23.85 -23.62 -0.64
N THR A 130 -24.85 -23.40 0.21
CA THR A 130 -25.82 -24.44 0.58
C THR A 130 -26.95 -24.57 -0.44
N GLU A 131 -27.21 -23.52 -1.22
CA GLU A 131 -28.28 -23.45 -2.22
C GLU A 131 -27.70 -23.37 -3.64
N GLN A 132 -28.39 -23.99 -4.59
CA GLN A 132 -27.99 -24.00 -6.00
C GLN A 132 -28.69 -22.85 -6.76
N SER A 133 -28.11 -21.65 -6.71
CA SER A 133 -28.65 -20.45 -7.37
C SER A 133 -28.15 -20.25 -8.81
N GLY A 134 -27.06 -20.92 -9.21
CA GLY A 134 -26.39 -20.65 -10.48
C GLY A 134 -27.04 -21.27 -11.71
N ALA A 135 -27.73 -22.41 -11.57
CA ALA A 135 -28.42 -23.13 -12.65
C ALA A 135 -27.57 -23.33 -13.94
N GLY A 136 -26.24 -23.42 -13.80
CA GLY A 136 -25.30 -23.55 -14.92
C GLY A 136 -25.02 -22.26 -15.68
N THR A 137 -25.43 -21.10 -15.18
CA THR A 137 -25.13 -19.78 -15.77
C THR A 137 -23.61 -19.56 -15.82
N SER A 138 -23.11 -19.12 -16.97
CA SER A 138 -21.69 -18.85 -17.16
C SER A 138 -21.29 -17.49 -16.60
N LEU A 139 -20.23 -17.46 -15.79
CA LEU A 139 -19.63 -16.25 -15.25
C LEU A 139 -18.14 -16.22 -15.57
N VAL A 140 -17.60 -15.03 -15.79
CA VAL A 140 -16.16 -14.82 -15.94
C VAL A 140 -15.69 -13.93 -14.80
N VAL A 141 -14.87 -14.46 -13.90
CA VAL A 141 -14.25 -13.69 -12.81
C VAL A 141 -12.92 -13.15 -13.34
N GLY A 142 -12.75 -11.83 -13.32
CA GLY A 142 -11.50 -11.20 -13.72
C GLY A 142 -10.55 -11.03 -12.53
N ALA A 143 -9.26 -10.93 -12.84
CA ALA A 143 -8.22 -10.59 -11.89
C ALA A 143 -7.20 -9.62 -12.51
N ALA A 144 -6.63 -8.78 -11.65
CA ALA A 144 -5.43 -8.02 -11.96
C ALA A 144 -4.19 -8.93 -12.01
N ASN A 145 -3.09 -8.46 -12.60
CA ASN A 145 -1.87 -9.25 -12.80
C ASN A 145 -0.93 -9.27 -11.59
N PHE A 146 -1.45 -9.65 -10.43
CA PHE A 146 -0.68 -9.92 -9.20
C PHE A 146 -1.35 -11.00 -8.36
N SER A 147 -0.57 -11.62 -7.47
CA SER A 147 -0.91 -12.83 -6.72
C SER A 147 -2.18 -12.70 -5.88
N GLU A 148 -2.32 -11.64 -5.10
CA GLU A 148 -3.48 -11.41 -4.25
C GLU A 148 -4.78 -11.34 -5.06
N SER A 149 -4.83 -10.48 -6.09
CA SER A 149 -6.02 -10.34 -6.94
C SER A 149 -6.40 -11.64 -7.64
N VAL A 150 -5.42 -12.43 -8.10
CA VAL A 150 -5.68 -13.76 -8.68
C VAL A 150 -6.21 -14.73 -7.62
N THR A 151 -5.69 -14.69 -6.40
CA THR A 151 -6.13 -15.56 -5.30
C THR A 151 -7.55 -15.22 -4.85
N LEU A 152 -7.87 -13.94 -4.69
CA LEU A 152 -9.23 -13.46 -4.41
C LEU A 152 -10.22 -13.84 -5.53
N ALA A 153 -9.80 -13.72 -6.79
CA ALA A 153 -10.62 -14.12 -7.93
C ALA A 153 -10.89 -15.63 -7.97
N GLU A 154 -9.90 -16.46 -7.60
CA GLU A 154 -10.11 -17.90 -7.45
C GLU A 154 -11.03 -18.23 -6.27
N ILE A 155 -10.95 -17.50 -5.14
CA ILE A 155 -11.89 -17.65 -4.01
C ILE A 155 -13.33 -17.34 -4.47
N TYR A 156 -13.52 -16.22 -5.16
CA TYR A 156 -14.81 -15.86 -5.77
C TYR A 156 -15.29 -16.97 -6.72
N GLY A 157 -14.37 -17.50 -7.53
CA GLY A 157 -14.64 -18.60 -8.45
C GLY A 157 -15.11 -19.87 -7.75
N GLU A 158 -14.45 -20.29 -6.68
CA GLU A 158 -14.81 -21.48 -5.91
C GLU A 158 -16.18 -21.34 -5.22
N VAL A 159 -16.45 -20.19 -4.60
CA VAL A 159 -17.76 -19.93 -3.97
C VAL A 159 -18.87 -19.96 -5.03
N LEU A 160 -18.70 -19.27 -6.15
CA LEU A 160 -19.68 -19.27 -7.24
C LEU A 160 -19.86 -20.66 -7.88
N ARG A 161 -18.78 -21.43 -8.07
CA ARG A 161 -18.88 -22.83 -8.56
C ARG A 161 -19.69 -23.70 -7.61
N SER A 162 -19.50 -23.54 -6.30
CA SER A 162 -20.24 -24.31 -5.29
C SER A 162 -21.76 -24.05 -5.34
N ALA A 163 -22.17 -22.84 -5.76
CA ALA A 163 -23.57 -22.46 -5.97
C ALA A 163 -24.15 -22.91 -7.33
N GLY A 164 -23.37 -23.62 -8.15
CA GLY A 164 -23.82 -24.18 -9.43
C GLY A 164 -23.63 -23.27 -10.65
N TYR A 165 -22.81 -22.22 -10.55
CA TYR A 165 -22.38 -21.42 -11.70
C TYR A 165 -21.25 -22.12 -12.48
N GLN A 166 -21.16 -21.87 -13.79
CA GLN A 166 -20.01 -22.27 -14.60
C GLN A 166 -19.00 -21.11 -14.65
N VAL A 167 -17.92 -21.21 -13.88
CA VAL A 167 -16.99 -20.08 -13.68
C VAL A 167 -15.64 -20.30 -14.35
N GLU A 168 -15.24 -19.32 -15.15
CA GLU A 168 -13.88 -19.16 -15.65
C GLU A 168 -13.20 -17.99 -14.94
N VAL A 169 -11.97 -18.18 -14.47
CA VAL A 169 -11.15 -17.10 -13.89
C VAL A 169 -10.14 -16.63 -14.96
N ARG A 170 -10.03 -15.31 -15.16
CA ARG A 170 -9.14 -14.71 -16.17
C ARG A 170 -8.34 -13.55 -15.61
N THR A 171 -7.01 -13.65 -15.69
CA THR A 171 -6.12 -12.51 -15.48
C THR A 171 -6.07 -11.64 -16.73
N ILE A 172 -6.46 -10.37 -16.63
CA ILE A 172 -6.58 -9.47 -17.79
C ILE A 172 -5.54 -8.33 -17.80
N GLY A 173 -4.79 -8.15 -16.71
CA GLY A 173 -3.71 -7.15 -16.66
C GLY A 173 -3.95 -6.12 -15.57
N ASN A 174 -3.91 -4.84 -15.93
CA ASN A 174 -4.17 -3.73 -15.02
C ASN A 174 -5.63 -3.25 -15.10
N ARG A 175 -6.00 -2.34 -14.19
CA ARG A 175 -7.37 -1.80 -14.08
C ARG A 175 -7.85 -1.10 -15.34
N ASP A 176 -7.00 -0.34 -16.02
CA ASP A 176 -7.32 0.27 -17.32
C ASP A 176 -7.73 -0.75 -18.37
N THR A 177 -7.27 -2.00 -18.25
CA THR A 177 -7.56 -3.09 -19.19
C THR A 177 -8.78 -3.90 -18.77
N TYR A 178 -8.87 -4.33 -17.51
CA TYR A 178 -9.98 -5.20 -17.08
C TYR A 178 -11.26 -4.44 -16.77
N LEU A 179 -11.20 -3.19 -16.31
CA LEU A 179 -12.40 -2.47 -15.88
C LEU A 179 -13.36 -2.19 -17.06
N PRO A 180 -12.89 -1.81 -18.27
CA PRO A 180 -13.76 -1.75 -19.45
C PRO A 180 -14.45 -3.09 -19.75
N ALA A 181 -13.74 -4.21 -19.61
CA ALA A 181 -14.29 -5.55 -19.81
C ALA A 181 -15.31 -5.94 -18.71
N LEU A 182 -15.16 -5.44 -17.49
CA LEU A 182 -16.17 -5.58 -16.43
C LEU A 182 -17.42 -4.75 -16.74
N VAL A 183 -17.24 -3.50 -17.17
CA VAL A 183 -18.35 -2.59 -17.51
C VAL A 183 -19.16 -3.11 -18.70
N ASP A 184 -18.51 -3.62 -19.75
CA ASP A 184 -19.20 -4.13 -20.94
C ASP A 184 -19.79 -5.55 -20.77
N GLY A 185 -19.51 -6.21 -19.64
CA GLY A 185 -20.03 -7.53 -19.30
C GLY A 185 -19.22 -8.71 -19.85
N THR A 186 -18.07 -8.46 -20.48
CA THR A 186 -17.09 -9.50 -20.83
C THR A 186 -16.56 -10.21 -19.58
N LEU A 187 -16.37 -9.45 -18.50
CA LEU A 187 -16.19 -9.95 -17.14
C LEU A 187 -17.49 -9.77 -16.34
N SER A 188 -17.80 -10.73 -15.48
CA SER A 188 -18.95 -10.69 -14.59
C SER A 188 -18.64 -10.01 -13.27
N THR A 189 -17.45 -10.25 -12.71
CA THR A 189 -17.00 -9.67 -11.44
C THR A 189 -15.47 -9.64 -11.34
N VAL A 190 -14.94 -8.75 -10.51
CA VAL A 190 -13.51 -8.62 -10.16
C VAL A 190 -13.43 -8.28 -8.66
N PRO A 191 -12.52 -8.88 -7.87
CA PRO A 191 -12.17 -8.35 -6.55
C PRO A 191 -11.44 -7.01 -6.72
N GLU A 192 -11.96 -5.97 -6.10
CA GLU A 192 -11.45 -4.60 -6.17
C GLU A 192 -11.08 -4.06 -4.79
N TYR A 193 -10.46 -2.88 -4.80
CA TYR A 193 -9.96 -2.19 -3.61
C TYR A 193 -10.72 -0.86 -3.49
N ALA A 194 -11.39 -0.64 -2.36
CA ALA A 194 -12.46 0.35 -2.25
C ALA A 194 -12.01 1.78 -2.60
N ALA A 195 -10.99 2.32 -1.94
CA ALA A 195 -10.51 3.68 -2.16
C ALA A 195 -9.95 3.85 -3.59
N THR A 196 -9.08 2.93 -4.01
CA THR A 196 -8.45 2.99 -5.33
C THR A 196 -9.49 2.88 -6.45
N LEU A 197 -10.53 2.04 -6.31
CA LEU A 197 -11.61 1.97 -7.28
C LEU A 197 -12.45 3.27 -7.28
N ALA A 198 -12.73 3.83 -6.09
CA ALA A 198 -13.51 5.06 -5.96
C ALA A 198 -12.84 6.21 -6.71
N ASP A 199 -11.54 6.44 -6.46
CA ASP A 199 -10.79 7.51 -7.12
C ASP A 199 -10.58 7.25 -8.61
N PHE A 200 -10.40 5.98 -9.01
CA PHE A 200 -10.30 5.62 -10.43
C PHE A 200 -11.59 5.91 -11.19
N LEU A 201 -12.76 5.56 -10.64
CA LEU A 201 -14.05 5.84 -11.25
C LEU A 201 -14.37 7.35 -11.19
N ASN A 202 -14.04 8.02 -10.09
CA ASN A 202 -14.18 9.46 -9.96
C ASN A 202 -13.41 10.20 -11.05
N ALA A 203 -12.16 9.82 -11.31
CA ALA A 203 -11.37 10.41 -12.39
C ALA A 203 -11.97 10.17 -13.79
N ARG A 204 -12.64 9.02 -14.00
CA ARG A 204 -13.31 8.73 -15.27
C ARG A 204 -14.61 9.50 -15.45
N VAL A 205 -15.39 9.68 -14.38
CA VAL A 205 -16.69 10.35 -14.40
C VAL A 205 -16.52 11.88 -14.37
N ASN A 206 -15.69 12.37 -13.46
CA ASN A 206 -15.53 13.79 -13.15
C ASN A 206 -14.27 14.43 -13.75
N GLY A 207 -13.42 13.63 -14.39
CA GLY A 207 -12.20 14.07 -15.07
C GLY A 207 -10.91 13.79 -14.28
N PRO A 208 -9.75 13.76 -14.95
CA PRO A 208 -8.48 13.28 -14.37
C PRO A 208 -7.94 14.14 -13.22
N ASP A 209 -8.42 15.38 -13.07
CA ASP A 209 -8.04 16.31 -12.01
C ASP A 209 -9.09 16.36 -10.87
N ALA A 210 -10.06 15.44 -10.87
CA ALA A 210 -11.05 15.36 -9.80
C ALA A 210 -10.35 15.08 -8.46
N PRO A 211 -10.70 15.80 -7.37
CA PRO A 211 -10.12 15.54 -6.06
C PRO A 211 -10.49 14.13 -5.59
N SER A 212 -9.61 13.54 -4.77
CA SER A 212 -9.87 12.27 -4.08
C SER A 212 -11.23 12.31 -3.39
N VAL A 213 -11.99 11.23 -3.53
CA VAL A 213 -13.27 11.01 -2.82
C VAL A 213 -13.14 9.95 -1.73
N SER A 214 -12.05 9.20 -1.73
CA SER A 214 -11.73 8.23 -0.68
C SER A 214 -11.19 8.90 0.57
N THR A 215 -11.43 8.26 1.71
CA THR A 215 -10.94 8.64 3.05
C THR A 215 -10.36 7.41 3.75
N ASP A 216 -9.87 7.58 4.97
CA ASP A 216 -9.47 6.52 5.90
C ASP A 216 -10.67 5.74 6.50
N ASP A 217 -11.89 6.23 6.28
CA ASP A 217 -13.13 5.55 6.70
C ASP A 217 -13.72 4.75 5.53
N VAL A 218 -13.90 3.45 5.75
CA VAL A 218 -14.41 2.52 4.73
C VAL A 218 -15.88 2.81 4.38
N ASP A 219 -16.71 3.22 5.34
CA ASP A 219 -18.13 3.50 5.10
C ASP A 219 -18.27 4.78 4.27
N GLU A 220 -17.48 5.81 4.57
CA GLU A 220 -17.43 7.04 3.78
C GLU A 220 -16.92 6.79 2.37
N THR A 221 -15.83 6.01 2.24
CA THR A 221 -15.25 5.64 0.94
C THR A 221 -16.22 4.84 0.10
N VAL A 222 -16.88 3.83 0.66
CA VAL A 222 -17.87 3.01 -0.07
C VAL A 222 -19.13 3.82 -0.41
N ALA A 223 -19.55 4.75 0.46
CA ALA A 223 -20.65 5.65 0.16
C ALA A 223 -20.33 6.58 -1.03
N ALA A 224 -19.09 7.02 -1.18
CA ALA A 224 -18.63 7.80 -2.33
C ALA A 224 -18.46 6.93 -3.60
N LEU A 225 -17.95 5.70 -3.45
CA LEU A 225 -17.76 4.73 -4.54
C LEU A 225 -19.08 4.31 -5.19
N THR A 226 -20.11 4.04 -4.39
CA THR A 226 -21.37 3.45 -4.85
C THR A 226 -22.01 4.20 -6.04
N PRO A 227 -22.27 5.53 -5.98
CA PRO A 227 -22.86 6.25 -7.11
C PRO A 227 -21.95 6.28 -8.34
N LEU A 228 -20.62 6.31 -8.17
CA LEU A 228 -19.65 6.28 -9.27
C LEU A 228 -19.65 4.92 -9.98
N ALA A 229 -19.77 3.84 -9.21
CA ALA A 229 -19.92 2.48 -9.72
C ALA A 229 -21.22 2.32 -10.50
N GLU A 230 -22.35 2.79 -9.94
CA GLU A 230 -23.66 2.73 -10.60
C GLU A 230 -23.67 3.51 -11.92
N GLU A 231 -23.14 4.74 -11.94
CA GLU A 231 -23.01 5.55 -13.16
C GLU A 231 -22.13 4.86 -14.21
N SER A 232 -21.14 4.08 -13.77
CA SER A 232 -20.23 3.32 -14.62
C SER A 232 -20.78 1.97 -15.07
N GLY A 233 -22.01 1.59 -14.69
CA GLY A 233 -22.62 0.31 -15.07
C GLY A 233 -22.14 -0.87 -14.20
N LEU A 234 -21.72 -0.59 -12.96
CA LEU A 234 -21.28 -1.58 -11.98
C LEU A 234 -22.21 -1.58 -10.76
N ALA A 235 -22.19 -2.69 -10.04
CA ALA A 235 -22.66 -2.79 -8.67
C ALA A 235 -21.49 -3.20 -7.79
N VAL A 236 -21.35 -2.63 -6.60
CA VAL A 236 -20.37 -3.05 -5.60
C VAL A 236 -21.08 -3.75 -4.45
N GLY A 237 -20.47 -4.79 -3.89
CA GLY A 237 -21.00 -5.49 -2.71
C GLY A 237 -20.55 -4.84 -1.41
N GLN A 238 -20.50 -5.63 -0.34
CA GLN A 238 -19.98 -5.20 0.96
C GLN A 238 -18.45 -5.28 1.00
N PRO A 239 -17.76 -4.27 1.59
CA PRO A 239 -16.33 -4.35 1.82
C PRO A 239 -16.03 -5.43 2.87
N SER A 240 -14.88 -6.08 2.73
CA SER A 240 -14.29 -6.94 3.77
C SER A 240 -13.62 -6.12 4.86
N ALA A 241 -13.27 -6.75 5.98
CA ALA A 241 -12.39 -6.12 6.98
C ALA A 241 -10.92 -6.10 6.51
N ALA A 242 -10.57 -6.87 5.48
CA ALA A 242 -9.23 -6.94 4.94
C ALA A 242 -8.89 -5.70 4.11
N GLN A 243 -7.69 -5.19 4.33
CA GLN A 243 -7.13 -4.03 3.65
C GLN A 243 -5.83 -4.42 2.96
N ASP A 244 -5.68 -4.01 1.70
CA ASP A 244 -4.41 -3.96 0.98
C ASP A 244 -4.12 -2.50 0.65
N GLN A 245 -3.49 -1.82 1.60
CA GLN A 245 -3.12 -0.42 1.49
C GLN A 245 -1.65 -0.26 1.85
N ASN A 246 -1.11 0.90 1.50
CA ASN A 246 0.17 1.32 2.03
C ASN A 246 0.13 1.28 3.56
N ALA A 247 1.21 0.79 4.17
CA ALA A 247 1.36 0.72 5.61
C ALA A 247 2.83 0.95 5.97
N PHE A 248 3.10 1.20 7.24
CA PHE A 248 4.46 1.40 7.72
C PHE A 248 4.83 0.34 8.75
N ALA A 249 5.89 -0.39 8.46
CA ALA A 249 6.36 -1.47 9.30
C ALA A 249 7.71 -1.16 9.92
N VAL A 250 7.87 -1.64 11.15
CA VAL A 250 9.13 -1.72 11.90
C VAL A 250 9.40 -3.20 12.21
N THR A 251 10.57 -3.53 12.76
CA THR A 251 10.76 -4.88 13.32
C THR A 251 10.03 -5.01 14.67
N GLN A 252 9.56 -6.21 15.02
CA GLN A 252 9.01 -6.44 16.37
C GLN A 252 10.02 -6.06 17.46
N ALA A 253 11.32 -6.33 17.22
CA ALA A 253 12.37 -5.96 18.15
C ALA A 253 12.47 -4.44 18.36
N PHE A 254 12.34 -3.65 17.29
CA PHE A 254 12.27 -2.18 17.36
C PHE A 254 11.03 -1.72 18.13
N ALA A 255 9.86 -2.28 17.81
CA ALA A 255 8.60 -1.96 18.47
C ALA A 255 8.67 -2.24 19.99
N ASP A 256 9.21 -3.39 20.39
CA ASP A 256 9.38 -3.79 21.79
C ASP A 256 10.40 -2.91 22.53
N GLU A 257 11.49 -2.54 21.86
CA GLU A 257 12.55 -1.70 22.44
C GLU A 257 12.05 -0.29 22.75
N HIS A 258 11.25 0.29 21.85
CA HIS A 258 10.76 1.65 21.97
C HIS A 258 9.33 1.76 22.54
N GLY A 259 8.64 0.63 22.69
CA GLY A 259 7.28 0.56 23.22
C GLY A 259 6.26 1.23 22.32
N VAL A 260 6.34 0.99 21.00
CA VAL A 260 5.49 1.65 19.99
C VAL A 260 4.61 0.65 19.25
N ALA A 261 3.34 0.97 19.09
CA ALA A 261 2.37 0.22 18.30
C ALA A 261 1.66 1.08 17.26
N THR A 262 1.64 2.41 17.42
CA THR A 262 1.05 3.36 16.47
C THR A 262 2.06 4.31 15.85
N LEU A 263 1.70 4.96 14.74
CA LEU A 263 2.50 6.01 14.13
C LEU A 263 2.64 7.24 15.04
N THR A 264 1.59 7.61 15.78
CA THR A 264 1.66 8.70 16.78
C THR A 264 2.65 8.35 17.90
N GLU A 265 2.58 7.14 18.45
CA GLU A 265 3.53 6.70 19.49
C GLU A 265 4.98 6.70 18.98
N LEU A 266 5.19 6.26 17.73
CA LEU A 266 6.50 6.34 17.08
C LEU A 266 6.99 7.79 16.97
N ALA A 267 6.10 8.71 16.56
CA ALA A 267 6.43 10.12 16.48
C ALA A 267 6.82 10.69 17.85
N GLU A 268 6.13 10.32 18.92
CA GLU A 268 6.43 10.78 20.28
C GLU A 268 7.76 10.23 20.81
N ALA A 269 8.02 8.95 20.56
CA ALA A 269 9.19 8.24 21.08
C ALA A 269 10.50 8.63 20.36
N CYS A 270 10.43 8.86 19.05
CA CYS A 270 11.61 8.88 18.19
C CYS A 270 11.81 10.19 17.42
N GLY A 271 13.07 10.61 17.29
CA GLY A 271 13.50 11.66 16.37
C GLY A 271 14.56 11.13 15.39
N GLY A 272 14.65 11.72 14.19
CA GLY A 272 15.71 11.40 13.23
C GLY A 272 15.71 9.97 12.70
N LEU A 273 14.53 9.41 12.38
CA LEU A 273 14.37 8.05 11.88
C LEU A 273 14.98 7.86 10.48
N VAL A 274 15.43 6.63 10.20
CA VAL A 274 15.78 6.19 8.84
C VAL A 274 14.55 5.54 8.21
N LEU A 275 13.98 6.18 7.19
CA LEU A 275 12.84 5.68 6.42
C LEU A 275 13.30 4.96 5.16
N ALA A 276 12.81 3.73 4.95
CA ALA A 276 12.93 3.00 3.69
C ALA A 276 11.66 3.14 2.85
N GLY A 277 11.80 3.47 1.57
CA GLY A 277 10.68 3.61 0.66
C GLY A 277 11.09 3.55 -0.81
N PRO A 278 10.11 3.50 -1.73
CA PRO A 278 10.39 3.64 -3.15
C PRO A 278 10.90 5.06 -3.47
N PRO A 279 11.64 5.27 -4.58
CA PRO A 279 12.31 6.54 -4.89
C PRO A 279 11.42 7.79 -4.81
N GLU A 280 10.13 7.65 -5.08
CA GLU A 280 9.14 8.72 -5.04
C GLU A 280 8.60 9.04 -3.65
N CYS A 281 8.81 8.19 -2.64
CA CYS A 281 8.27 8.37 -1.29
C CYS A 281 8.54 9.77 -0.67
N PRO A 282 9.72 10.40 -0.84
CA PRO A 282 9.97 11.75 -0.34
C PRO A 282 9.05 12.84 -0.90
N GLU A 283 8.37 12.59 -2.02
CA GLU A 283 7.50 13.55 -2.71
C GLU A 283 6.02 13.16 -2.65
N ARG A 284 5.68 11.97 -2.14
CA ARG A 284 4.32 11.43 -2.11
C ARG A 284 3.58 11.89 -0.85
N PRO A 285 2.40 12.54 -0.96
CA PRO A 285 1.63 12.96 0.20
C PRO A 285 1.34 11.85 1.21
N PHE A 286 1.05 10.63 0.74
CA PHE A 286 0.77 9.47 1.59
C PHE A 286 2.04 8.66 1.96
N CYS A 287 3.23 9.26 1.86
CA CYS A 287 4.49 8.65 2.29
C CYS A 287 5.23 9.56 3.28
N GLN A 288 6.46 9.99 2.97
CA GLN A 288 7.25 10.80 3.90
C GLN A 288 6.57 12.13 4.28
N PRO A 289 6.13 12.98 3.33
CA PRO A 289 5.38 14.20 3.66
C PRO A 289 4.22 13.96 4.62
N GLY A 290 3.42 12.91 4.40
CA GLY A 290 2.30 12.56 5.26
C GLY A 290 2.71 12.13 6.67
N LEU A 291 3.78 11.33 6.79
CA LEU A 291 4.33 10.96 8.10
C LEU A 291 4.78 12.20 8.90
N GLU A 292 5.39 13.17 8.22
CA GLU A 292 5.87 14.41 8.83
C GLU A 292 4.70 15.37 9.17
N GLU A 293 3.73 15.53 8.27
CA GLU A 293 2.62 16.49 8.42
C GLU A 293 1.51 16.00 9.35
N THR A 294 1.11 14.73 9.25
CA THR A 294 0.01 14.15 10.04
C THR A 294 0.47 13.82 11.46
N TYR A 295 1.65 13.22 11.61
CA TYR A 295 2.10 12.67 12.89
C TYR A 295 3.24 13.47 13.53
N GLY A 296 3.95 14.30 12.76
CA GLY A 296 5.17 14.95 13.26
C GLY A 296 6.34 14.00 13.43
N LEU A 297 6.40 12.90 12.65
CA LEU A 297 7.61 12.07 12.57
C LEU A 297 8.76 12.92 12.04
N GLU A 298 9.96 12.74 12.61
CA GLU A 298 11.16 13.41 12.12
C GLU A 298 12.01 12.41 11.33
N ILE A 299 11.98 12.48 10.00
CA ILE A 299 12.82 11.64 9.14
C ILE A 299 14.20 12.28 9.01
N GLY A 300 15.21 11.62 9.57
CA GLY A 300 16.61 12.08 9.53
C GLY A 300 17.35 11.63 8.28
N GLU A 301 17.00 10.45 7.75
CA GLU A 301 17.58 9.88 6.53
C GLU A 301 16.50 9.11 5.76
N PHE A 302 16.54 9.22 4.43
CA PHE A 302 15.74 8.40 3.54
C PHE A 302 16.63 7.44 2.75
N LYS A 303 16.26 6.16 2.71
CA LYS A 303 16.91 5.13 1.91
C LYS A 303 15.96 4.58 0.86
N SER A 304 16.37 4.71 -0.40
CA SER A 304 15.59 4.27 -1.55
C SER A 304 15.79 2.77 -1.81
N TYR A 305 14.69 2.04 -1.96
CA TYR A 305 14.66 0.62 -2.33
C TYR A 305 13.56 0.37 -3.37
N ASP A 306 13.69 -0.69 -4.17
CA ASP A 306 12.54 -1.24 -4.89
C ASP A 306 11.49 -1.72 -3.86
N PHE A 307 10.21 -1.53 -4.15
CA PHE A 307 9.13 -1.71 -3.15
C PHE A 307 9.18 -3.07 -2.43
N GLY A 308 9.30 -4.17 -3.19
CA GLY A 308 9.39 -5.53 -2.63
C GLY A 308 10.67 -5.85 -1.84
N LEU A 309 11.63 -4.92 -1.73
CA LEU A 309 12.85 -5.07 -0.93
C LEU A 309 12.81 -4.28 0.38
N ILE A 310 11.82 -3.40 0.57
CA ILE A 310 11.76 -2.51 1.74
C ILE A 310 11.66 -3.32 3.04
N GLY A 311 10.75 -4.30 3.11
CA GLY A 311 10.62 -5.14 4.31
C GLY A 311 11.90 -5.91 4.65
N ALA A 312 12.66 -6.35 3.64
CA ALA A 312 13.95 -7.00 3.87
C ALA A 312 15.02 -6.02 4.42
N ALA A 313 15.00 -4.76 3.97
CA ALA A 313 15.90 -3.73 4.48
C ALA A 313 15.60 -3.38 5.95
N VAL A 314 14.32 -3.28 6.32
CA VAL A 314 13.91 -3.06 7.71
C VAL A 314 14.34 -4.22 8.60
N ARG A 315 14.12 -5.47 8.18
CA ARG A 315 14.56 -6.67 8.92
C ARG A 315 16.07 -6.74 9.15
N GLN A 316 16.86 -6.24 8.20
CA GLN A 316 18.32 -6.19 8.30
C GLN A 316 18.83 -5.05 9.19
N GLY A 317 17.94 -4.16 9.67
CA GLY A 317 18.33 -2.97 10.42
C GLY A 317 18.98 -1.90 9.54
N ASP A 318 18.71 -1.90 8.23
CA ASP A 318 19.18 -0.82 7.35
C ASP A 318 18.33 0.45 7.49
N ALA A 319 17.06 0.29 7.88
CA ALA A 319 16.12 1.36 8.16
C ALA A 319 15.25 0.98 9.37
N ALA A 320 14.79 1.98 10.12
CA ALA A 320 13.97 1.75 11.31
C ALA A 320 12.51 1.46 10.92
N ILE A 321 12.03 2.18 9.91
CA ILE A 321 10.65 2.14 9.40
C ILE A 321 10.68 1.99 7.89
N GLY A 322 9.73 1.23 7.33
CA GLY A 322 9.62 1.05 5.88
C GLY A 322 8.17 1.07 5.39
N LEU A 323 7.96 1.63 4.20
CA LEU A 323 6.69 1.51 3.48
C LEU A 323 6.51 0.08 2.95
N VAL A 324 5.42 -0.57 3.35
CA VAL A 324 5.01 -1.92 2.91
C VAL A 324 3.53 -1.91 2.51
N LEU A 325 2.99 -3.04 2.04
CA LEU A 325 1.54 -3.23 1.96
C LEU A 325 1.04 -3.88 3.26
N SER A 326 -0.14 -3.48 3.71
CA SER A 326 -0.79 -4.03 4.91
C SER A 326 -1.09 -5.52 4.79
N SER A 327 -1.22 -6.04 3.57
CA SER A 327 -1.46 -7.46 3.28
C SER A 327 -0.20 -8.23 2.86
N ASP A 328 1.00 -7.64 2.93
CA ASP A 328 2.24 -8.30 2.51
C ASP A 328 2.44 -9.62 3.28
N GLY A 329 2.60 -10.74 2.55
CA GLY A 329 2.73 -12.06 3.15
C GLY A 329 3.94 -12.23 4.08
N SER A 330 4.94 -11.35 4.01
CA SER A 330 6.08 -11.34 4.93
C SER A 330 5.74 -10.80 6.34
N LEU A 331 4.53 -10.26 6.52
CA LEU A 331 3.99 -9.84 7.82
C LEU A 331 3.39 -10.99 8.62
N ALA A 332 3.17 -12.17 8.01
CA ALA A 332 2.57 -13.31 8.70
C ALA A 332 3.43 -13.72 9.91
N THR A 333 2.78 -14.14 10.99
CA THR A 333 3.44 -14.71 12.17
C THR A 333 3.37 -16.23 12.11
N ASP A 334 4.50 -16.92 12.32
CA ASP A 334 4.58 -18.40 12.37
C ASP A 334 3.90 -19.01 13.63
#